data_AF-A0A9P8VZX1-F1
#
_entry.id   AF-A0A9P8VZX1-F1
#
_cell.length_a   1.000
_cell.length_b   1.000
_cell.length_c   1.000
_cell.angle_alpha   90.00
_cell.angle_beta   90.00
_cell.angle_gamma   90.00
#
_symmetry.space_group_name_H-M   'P 1'
#
loop_
_entity.id
_entity.type
_entity.pdbx_description
1 polymer ?
#
loop_
_entity_poly.entity_id
_entity_poly.type
_entity_poly.pdbx_seq_one_letter_code
_entity_poly.pdbx_strand_id
1 'polypeptide(L)'
;NMFFTACFCILLGLPPVRADGWDDFSNNLATDLAPFLSLFGEQITKQYLSESITLLDYFIFAMAPMGILTAVVSAIRVCGSPSLRAFIGRAQEGGGNAEAELCSSTSRDVCELYNNGGIARVFGRPKILEVVYDPAKQDSADGTAGIYTFREFVNRKDQDEWNGPPLGDAESVTDAFAPNLSLNVGIKRKPPAVFWAVAIVGMVLQVGVLVFAGVVTYYLKWEKGGSRPESYACPLTIAGTLLMCGGIFLCAFLVGQSTNERIFYRKRNGIGEQPAAAANRPTYSSIYWVQPGGQVLGDQIFDPFCCSDHDEPLQQYITSWKNRSKASEPVVWAAVGTTVAGFVMQFVGLRGIHSAVSVAQLGAIMAMSAARAALRMQRLKPDDNFLAQCPDEVVGHELDWLALRI
;
A
#
# COMPACT_ATOMS: atom_id res chain seq x y z
N ASN A 1 -7.58 -28.20 3.08
CA ASN A 1 -8.60 -29.00 3.78
C ASN A 1 -8.52 -28.94 5.31
N MET A 2 -7.38 -29.20 5.96
CA MET A 2 -7.32 -29.24 7.44
C MET A 2 -7.61 -27.91 8.16
N PHE A 3 -7.27 -26.77 7.54
CA PHE A 3 -7.55 -25.43 8.10
C PHE A 3 -9.04 -25.06 8.05
N PHE A 4 -9.74 -25.50 7.00
CA PHE A 4 -11.17 -25.26 6.83
C PHE A 4 -11.99 -26.09 7.82
N THR A 5 -11.54 -27.33 8.10
CA THR A 5 -12.13 -28.19 9.11
C THR A 5 -11.89 -27.65 10.52
N ALA A 6 -10.71 -27.09 10.80
CA ALA A 6 -10.41 -26.49 12.11
C ALA A 6 -11.30 -25.27 12.43
N CYS A 7 -11.52 -24.37 11.47
CA CYS A 7 -12.47 -23.25 11.65
C CYS A 7 -13.92 -23.72 11.83
N PHE A 8 -14.31 -24.80 11.15
CA PHE A 8 -15.65 -25.38 11.28
C PHE A 8 -15.86 -26.09 12.63
N CYS A 9 -14.83 -26.73 13.18
CA CYS A 9 -14.88 -27.36 14.50
C CYS A 9 -14.92 -26.35 15.65
N ILE A 10 -14.30 -25.18 15.52
CA ILE A 10 -14.38 -24.11 16.52
C ILE A 10 -15.81 -23.50 16.55
N LEU A 11 -16.48 -23.42 15.41
CA LEU A 11 -17.88 -22.96 15.32
C LEU A 11 -18.91 -23.96 15.91
N LEU A 12 -18.57 -25.25 15.97
CA LEU A 12 -19.44 -26.31 16.51
C LEU A 12 -19.24 -26.59 18.01
N GLY A 13 -18.21 -26.01 18.63
CA GLY A 13 -17.86 -26.24 20.05
C GLY A 13 -18.46 -25.24 21.03
N LEU A 14 -19.24 -24.26 20.58
CA LEU A 14 -19.83 -23.26 21.46
C LEU A 14 -21.08 -23.83 22.16
N PRO A 15 -21.18 -23.77 23.50
CA PRO A 15 -22.37 -24.20 24.23
C PRO A 15 -23.60 -23.38 23.80
N PRO A 16 -24.83 -23.91 23.93
CA PRO A 16 -26.05 -23.18 23.59
C PRO A 16 -26.27 -22.08 24.64
N VAL A 17 -25.61 -20.94 24.44
CA VAL A 17 -25.85 -19.72 25.20
C VAL A 17 -27.12 -19.09 24.65
N ARG A 18 -28.05 -18.75 25.56
CA ARG A 18 -29.31 -18.06 25.26
C ARG A 18 -29.07 -16.84 24.36
N ALA A 19 -29.94 -16.63 23.38
CA ALA A 19 -29.86 -15.55 22.38
C ALA A 19 -29.65 -14.14 22.98
N ASP A 20 -30.16 -13.87 24.19
CA ASP A 20 -29.94 -12.60 24.91
C ASP A 20 -28.45 -12.28 25.11
N GLY A 21 -27.60 -13.28 25.36
CA GLY A 21 -26.18 -13.06 25.61
C GLY A 21 -25.39 -12.61 24.38
N TRP A 22 -25.83 -12.97 23.17
CA TRP A 22 -25.13 -12.62 21.92
C TRP A 22 -25.41 -11.19 21.49
N ASP A 23 -26.64 -10.72 21.67
CA ASP A 23 -27.00 -9.34 21.34
C ASP A 23 -26.29 -8.35 22.28
N ASP A 24 -26.27 -8.64 23.59
CA ASP A 24 -25.53 -7.84 24.57
C ASP A 24 -24.02 -7.87 24.31
N PHE A 25 -23.44 -9.05 24.04
CA PHE A 25 -22.02 -9.16 23.69
C PHE A 25 -21.68 -8.37 22.42
N SER A 26 -22.48 -8.49 21.35
CA SER A 26 -22.24 -7.77 20.10
C SER A 26 -22.35 -6.25 20.28
N ASN A 27 -23.32 -5.77 21.07
CA ASN A 27 -23.50 -4.34 21.32
C ASN A 27 -22.34 -3.77 22.14
N ASN A 28 -21.92 -4.47 23.20
CA ASN A 28 -20.79 -4.06 24.03
C ASN A 28 -19.49 -4.09 23.20
N LEU A 29 -19.24 -5.18 22.46
CA LEU A 29 -18.07 -5.32 21.60
C LEU A 29 -18.00 -4.22 20.52
N ALA A 30 -19.11 -3.88 19.88
CA ALA A 30 -19.15 -2.82 18.88
C ALA A 30 -18.87 -1.44 19.49
N THR A 31 -19.42 -1.17 20.69
CA THR A 31 -19.23 0.10 21.40
C THR A 31 -17.80 0.26 21.90
N ASP A 32 -17.22 -0.80 22.45
CA ASP A 32 -15.87 -0.80 23.03
C ASP A 32 -14.77 -0.73 21.96
N LEU A 33 -15.00 -1.32 20.78
CA LEU A 33 -14.04 -1.31 19.68
C LEU A 33 -14.19 -0.12 18.73
N ALA A 34 -15.30 0.62 18.76
CA ALA A 34 -15.51 1.76 17.87
C ALA A 34 -14.36 2.80 17.90
N PRO A 35 -13.80 3.19 19.08
CA PRO A 35 -12.67 4.11 19.12
C PRO A 35 -11.41 3.53 18.47
N PHE A 36 -11.11 2.25 18.70
CA PHE A 36 -9.95 1.57 18.10
C PHE A 36 -10.08 1.41 16.59
N LEU A 37 -11.26 0.99 16.12
CA LEU A 37 -11.56 0.84 14.69
C LEU A 37 -11.49 2.20 13.97
N SER A 38 -11.89 3.28 14.65
CA SER A 38 -11.78 4.65 14.12
C SER A 38 -10.32 5.11 14.04
N LEU A 39 -9.58 5.01 15.15
CA LEU A 39 -8.21 5.51 15.25
C LEU A 39 -7.24 4.77 14.33
N PHE A 40 -7.29 3.43 14.34
CA PHE A 40 -6.42 2.61 13.51
C PHE A 40 -6.94 2.49 12.07
N GLY A 41 -8.26 2.55 11.88
CA GLY A 41 -8.86 2.46 10.55
C GLY A 41 -8.42 3.59 9.62
N GLU A 42 -8.34 4.84 10.10
CA GLU A 42 -7.93 5.96 9.26
C GLU A 42 -6.47 5.84 8.80
N GLN A 43 -5.53 5.70 9.73
CA GLN A 43 -4.10 5.71 9.41
C GLN A 43 -3.68 4.50 8.59
N ILE A 44 -4.17 3.30 8.94
CA ILE A 44 -3.88 2.07 8.19
C ILE A 44 -4.43 2.18 6.77
N THR A 45 -5.62 2.77 6.61
CA THR A 45 -6.22 2.96 5.28
C THR A 45 -5.40 3.90 4.42
N LYS A 46 -5.00 5.06 4.95
CA LYS A 46 -4.17 6.02 4.21
C LYS A 46 -2.83 5.42 3.82
N GLN A 47 -2.14 4.79 4.77
CA GLN A 47 -0.87 4.11 4.52
C GLN A 47 -1.02 2.99 3.48
N TYR A 48 -2.07 2.18 3.58
CA TYR A 48 -2.27 1.11 2.61
C TYR A 48 -2.50 1.66 1.20
N LEU A 49 -3.30 2.72 1.06
CA LEU A 49 -3.56 3.37 -0.22
C LEU A 49 -2.30 4.03 -0.81
N SER A 50 -1.50 4.73 0.00
CA SER A 50 -0.27 5.38 -0.47
C SER A 50 0.80 4.40 -0.92
N GLU A 51 0.72 3.13 -0.51
CA GLU A 51 1.65 2.06 -0.89
C GLU A 51 1.06 1.08 -1.93
N SER A 52 -0.19 1.28 -2.34
CA SER A 52 -0.90 0.41 -3.29
C SER A 52 -0.67 0.88 -4.73
N ILE A 53 -0.25 -0.05 -5.59
CA ILE A 53 0.04 0.24 -7.01
C ILE A 53 -0.54 -0.82 -7.96
N THR A 54 -0.95 -1.98 -7.45
CA THR A 54 -1.48 -3.07 -8.28
C THR A 54 -2.98 -3.26 -8.06
N LEU A 55 -3.66 -3.82 -9.07
CA LEU A 55 -5.07 -4.23 -8.95
C LEU A 55 -5.30 -5.22 -7.81
N LEU A 56 -4.30 -6.08 -7.53
CA LEU A 56 -4.36 -7.04 -6.44
C LEU A 56 -4.37 -6.32 -5.08
N ASP A 57 -3.60 -5.23 -4.92
CA ASP A 57 -3.63 -4.41 -3.71
C ASP A 57 -5.02 -3.81 -3.49
N TYR A 58 -5.66 -3.28 -4.54
CA TYR A 58 -7.02 -2.71 -4.47
C TYR A 58 -8.07 -3.78 -4.12
N PHE A 59 -7.91 -4.99 -4.65
CA PHE A 59 -8.76 -6.12 -4.29
C PHE A 59 -8.60 -6.52 -2.82
N ILE A 60 -7.37 -6.66 -2.34
CA ILE A 60 -7.07 -6.94 -0.92
C ILE A 60 -7.64 -5.84 -0.01
N PHE A 61 -7.55 -4.58 -0.43
CA PHE A 61 -8.11 -3.45 0.29
C PHE A 61 -9.64 -3.53 0.41
N ALA A 62 -10.31 -3.96 -0.65
CA ALA A 62 -11.77 -4.05 -0.73
C ALA A 62 -12.39 -5.23 0.03
N MET A 63 -11.63 -6.29 0.31
CA MET A 63 -12.12 -7.44 1.09
C MET A 63 -12.12 -7.13 2.59
N ALA A 64 -13.24 -7.45 3.26
CA ALA A 64 -13.50 -7.09 4.67
C ALA A 64 -13.06 -5.64 4.96
N PRO A 65 -13.68 -4.65 4.28
CA PRO A 65 -13.16 -3.31 4.24
C PRO A 65 -13.17 -2.67 5.64
N MET A 66 -12.07 -1.99 5.95
CA MET A 66 -11.92 -1.14 7.13
C MET A 66 -11.70 0.29 6.63
N GLY A 67 -12.07 1.30 7.43
CA GLY A 67 -11.85 2.70 7.05
C GLY A 67 -12.67 3.14 5.84
N ILE A 68 -13.90 2.65 5.69
CA ILE A 68 -14.81 2.95 4.56
C ILE A 68 -14.94 4.47 4.34
N LEU A 69 -15.18 5.23 5.41
CA LEU A 69 -15.28 6.69 5.35
C LEU A 69 -13.96 7.31 4.87
N THR A 70 -12.82 6.83 5.38
CA THR A 70 -11.49 7.27 4.96
C THR A 70 -11.27 6.99 3.48
N ALA A 71 -11.61 5.79 2.98
CA ALA A 71 -11.47 5.45 1.56
C ALA A 71 -12.31 6.36 0.65
N VAL A 72 -13.56 6.63 1.03
CA VAL A 72 -14.45 7.55 0.32
C VAL A 72 -13.89 8.97 0.32
N VAL A 73 -13.49 9.48 1.49
CA VAL A 73 -12.88 10.80 1.63
C VAL A 73 -11.59 10.90 0.82
N SER A 74 -10.75 9.86 0.83
CA SER A 74 -9.51 9.81 0.05
C SER A 74 -9.77 9.89 -1.45
N ALA A 75 -10.73 9.11 -1.97
CA ALA A 75 -11.12 9.18 -3.38
C ALA A 75 -11.65 10.57 -3.75
N ILE A 76 -12.43 11.22 -2.87
CA ILE A 76 -12.92 12.59 -3.09
C ILE A 76 -11.77 13.61 -3.04
N ARG A 77 -10.84 13.49 -2.09
CA ARG A 77 -9.70 14.41 -1.95
C ARG A 77 -8.78 14.37 -3.17
N VAL A 78 -8.54 13.19 -3.72
CA VAL A 78 -7.63 12.97 -4.86
C VAL A 78 -8.31 13.21 -6.21
N CYS A 79 -9.51 12.67 -6.42
CA CYS A 79 -10.18 12.64 -7.73
C CYS A 79 -11.45 13.48 -7.81
N GLY A 80 -11.98 13.98 -6.69
CA GLY A 80 -13.26 14.66 -6.63
C GLY A 80 -13.27 16.06 -7.25
N SER A 81 -14.43 16.45 -7.77
CA SER A 81 -14.67 17.82 -8.22
C SER A 81 -14.69 18.81 -7.05
N PRO A 82 -14.51 20.12 -7.28
CA PRO A 82 -14.53 21.13 -6.22
C PRO A 82 -15.76 21.05 -5.31
N SER A 83 -16.92 20.70 -5.85
CA SER A 83 -18.17 20.54 -5.10
C SER A 83 -18.11 19.36 -4.12
N LEU A 84 -17.62 18.19 -4.58
CA LEU A 84 -17.44 17.01 -3.72
C LEU A 84 -16.43 17.29 -2.60
N ARG A 85 -15.34 17.98 -2.93
CA ARG A 85 -14.32 18.38 -1.94
C ARG A 85 -14.87 19.39 -0.94
N ALA A 86 -15.73 20.31 -1.36
CA ALA A 86 -16.41 21.23 -0.45
C ALA A 86 -17.38 20.50 0.50
N PHE A 87 -18.09 19.48 0.02
CA PHE A 87 -19.02 18.69 0.84
C PHE A 87 -18.32 18.00 2.03
N ILE A 88 -17.09 17.52 1.84
CA ILE A 88 -16.29 16.92 2.92
C ILE A 88 -15.46 17.93 3.72
N GLY A 89 -15.69 19.24 3.53
CA GLY A 89 -14.96 20.30 4.23
C GLY A 89 -13.52 20.52 3.77
N ARG A 90 -13.16 20.07 2.56
CA ARG A 90 -11.81 20.14 1.97
C ARG A 90 -11.75 21.00 0.70
N ALA A 91 -12.61 22.03 0.61
CA ALA A 91 -12.71 22.90 -0.58
C ALA A 91 -11.40 23.59 -0.96
N GLN A 92 -10.62 24.02 0.04
CA GLN A 92 -9.37 24.78 -0.16
C GLN A 92 -8.10 23.93 -0.02
N GLU A 93 -8.23 22.61 0.03
CA GLU A 93 -7.07 21.74 0.17
C GLU A 93 -6.18 21.77 -1.08
N GLY A 94 -4.87 21.89 -0.91
CA GLY A 94 -3.91 21.81 -2.01
C GLY A 94 -3.84 20.40 -2.60
N GLY A 95 -3.61 20.29 -3.91
CA GLY A 95 -3.46 18.98 -4.57
C GLY A 95 -2.26 18.17 -4.07
N GLY A 96 -1.22 18.85 -3.56
CA GLY A 96 -0.08 18.22 -2.90
C GLY A 96 -0.43 17.62 -1.54
N ASN A 97 -1.35 18.21 -0.77
CA ASN A 97 -1.74 17.66 0.54
C ASN A 97 -2.41 16.29 0.41
N ALA A 98 -3.33 16.16 -0.53
CA ALA A 98 -3.95 14.86 -0.82
C ALA A 98 -2.91 13.85 -1.32
N GLU A 99 -1.99 14.28 -2.19
CA GLU A 99 -0.94 13.42 -2.74
C GLU A 99 0.06 12.93 -1.68
N ALA A 100 0.49 13.79 -0.77
CA ALA A 100 1.45 13.45 0.28
C ALA A 100 0.91 12.35 1.22
N GLU A 101 -0.40 12.37 1.50
CA GLU A 101 -1.04 11.39 2.38
C GLU A 101 -1.52 10.11 1.68
N LEU A 102 -1.96 10.20 0.41
CA LEU A 102 -2.83 9.17 -0.20
C LEU A 102 -2.27 8.51 -1.45
N CYS A 103 -1.34 9.16 -2.15
CA CYS A 103 -0.81 8.67 -3.42
C CYS A 103 0.55 8.01 -3.19
N SER A 104 0.93 7.10 -4.08
CA SER A 104 2.28 6.52 -4.14
C SER A 104 3.28 7.38 -4.90
N SER A 105 2.79 8.40 -5.63
CA SER A 105 3.58 9.22 -6.55
C SER A 105 4.44 10.26 -5.86
N THR A 106 5.53 10.64 -6.51
CA THR A 106 6.21 11.92 -6.26
C THR A 106 5.83 12.93 -7.35
N SER A 107 5.90 14.21 -7.04
CA SER A 107 5.59 15.29 -7.98
C SER A 107 6.43 16.52 -7.70
N ARG A 108 6.07 17.64 -8.33
CA ARG A 108 6.70 18.94 -8.09
C ARG A 108 6.54 19.39 -6.64
N ASP A 109 5.41 19.06 -6.04
CA ASP A 109 5.00 19.58 -4.74
C ASP A 109 5.31 18.58 -3.62
N VAL A 110 5.41 17.28 -3.93
CA VAL A 110 5.55 16.21 -2.94
C VAL A 110 6.76 15.35 -3.29
N CYS A 111 7.59 15.08 -2.30
CA CYS A 111 8.76 14.22 -2.43
C CYS A 111 8.94 13.32 -1.21
N GLU A 112 9.90 12.40 -1.30
CA GLU A 112 10.23 11.45 -0.26
C GLU A 112 11.67 11.67 0.19
N LEU A 113 11.88 11.75 1.50
CA LEU A 113 13.20 11.92 2.12
C LEU A 113 13.33 10.97 3.32
N TYR A 114 14.53 10.48 3.58
CA TYR A 114 14.82 9.76 4.80
C TYR A 114 14.84 10.71 6.00
N ASN A 115 14.18 10.33 7.08
CA ASN A 115 14.16 11.06 8.35
C ASN A 115 14.08 10.05 9.50
N ASN A 116 15.07 10.07 10.41
CA ASN A 116 15.04 9.34 11.69
C ASN A 116 14.55 7.88 11.61
N GLY A 117 15.16 7.07 10.74
CA GLY A 117 14.87 5.63 10.65
C GLY A 117 13.68 5.28 9.74
N GLY A 118 13.10 6.24 9.04
CA GLY A 118 12.02 6.00 8.07
C GLY A 118 12.06 6.94 6.88
N ILE A 119 11.20 6.67 5.89
CA ILE A 119 10.98 7.56 4.75
C ILE A 119 9.75 8.43 5.03
N ALA A 120 9.93 9.74 5.01
CA ALA A 120 8.89 10.73 5.18
C ALA A 120 8.50 11.34 3.83
N ARG A 121 7.19 11.49 3.60
CA ARG A 121 6.63 12.24 2.45
C ARG A 121 6.46 13.69 2.85
N VAL A 122 7.14 14.60 2.16
CA VAL A 122 7.18 16.03 2.52
C VAL A 122 7.05 16.94 1.30
N PHE A 123 6.65 18.18 1.57
CA PHE A 123 6.46 19.17 0.53
C PHE A 123 7.80 19.76 0.07
N GLY A 124 7.96 19.88 -1.24
CA GLY A 124 9.10 20.53 -1.86
C GLY A 124 9.85 19.61 -2.83
N ARG A 125 11.07 20.03 -3.16
CA ARG A 125 11.97 19.30 -4.06
C ARG A 125 13.19 18.83 -3.29
N PRO A 126 13.47 17.53 -3.27
CA PRO A 126 14.62 17.02 -2.55
C PRO A 126 15.86 17.07 -3.45
N LYS A 127 17.00 17.14 -2.80
CA LYS A 127 18.30 16.78 -3.35
C LYS A 127 18.54 15.34 -2.95
N ILE A 128 18.27 14.41 -3.85
CA ILE A 128 18.66 13.01 -3.73
C ILE A 128 19.42 12.67 -5.00
N LEU A 129 20.58 12.06 -4.84
CA LEU A 129 21.36 11.52 -5.92
C LEU A 129 21.11 10.01 -5.98
N GLU A 130 20.75 9.52 -7.16
CA GLU A 130 20.64 8.09 -7.45
C GLU A 130 21.75 7.71 -8.43
N VAL A 131 22.62 6.80 -7.99
CA VAL A 131 23.81 6.38 -8.73
C VAL A 131 23.76 4.88 -8.94
N VAL A 132 23.98 4.44 -10.17
CA VAL A 132 24.20 3.04 -10.50
C VAL A 132 25.70 2.83 -10.71
N TYR A 133 26.26 1.88 -9.98
CA TYR A 133 27.63 1.43 -10.15
C TYR A 133 27.66 0.06 -10.83
N ASP A 134 28.29 0.00 -12.00
CA ASP A 134 28.50 -1.20 -12.80
C ASP A 134 29.99 -1.62 -12.72
N PRO A 135 30.33 -2.59 -11.87
CA PRO A 135 31.72 -3.04 -11.67
C PRO A 135 32.34 -3.65 -12.93
N ALA A 136 31.54 -4.13 -13.89
CA ALA A 136 32.06 -4.67 -15.15
C ALA A 136 32.64 -3.57 -16.06
N LYS A 137 32.29 -2.31 -15.81
CA LYS A 137 32.70 -1.14 -16.61
C LYS A 137 33.63 -0.18 -15.85
N GLN A 138 34.11 -0.57 -14.67
CA GLN A 138 35.04 0.23 -13.87
C GLN A 138 36.30 0.62 -14.67
N ASP A 139 36.89 -0.34 -15.40
CA ASP A 139 38.08 -0.15 -16.21
C ASP A 139 37.76 0.23 -17.68
N SER A 140 36.50 0.60 -17.99
CA SER A 140 36.09 0.93 -19.36
C SER A 140 36.70 2.25 -19.82
N ALA A 141 37.10 2.30 -21.10
CA ALA A 141 37.70 3.49 -21.72
C ALA A 141 36.73 4.68 -21.89
N ASP A 142 35.45 4.50 -21.54
CA ASP A 142 34.37 5.48 -21.70
C ASP A 142 34.44 6.64 -20.69
N GLY A 143 35.39 6.61 -19.73
CA GLY A 143 35.63 7.69 -18.77
C GLY A 143 34.58 7.84 -17.67
N THR A 144 33.55 6.99 -17.65
CA THR A 144 32.49 6.97 -16.64
C THR A 144 32.84 6.17 -15.39
N ALA A 145 33.94 5.41 -15.41
CA ALA A 145 34.39 4.53 -14.31
C ALA A 145 33.31 3.56 -13.79
N GLY A 146 32.38 3.14 -14.67
CA GLY A 146 31.24 2.31 -14.29
C GLY A 146 30.11 3.03 -13.54
N ILE A 147 30.15 4.36 -13.42
CA ILE A 147 29.17 5.16 -12.69
C ILE A 147 28.18 5.80 -13.67
N TYR A 148 26.88 5.63 -13.39
CA TYR A 148 25.79 6.14 -14.22
C TYR A 148 24.63 6.63 -13.36
N THR A 149 23.78 7.51 -13.87
CA THR A 149 22.41 7.64 -13.31
C THR A 149 21.58 6.43 -13.72
N PHE A 150 20.53 6.09 -12.97
CA PHE A 150 19.66 4.95 -13.35
C PHE A 150 19.04 5.14 -14.75
N ARG A 151 18.63 6.36 -15.08
CA ARG A 151 18.11 6.73 -16.40
C ARG A 151 19.13 6.47 -17.52
N GLU A 152 20.38 6.86 -17.31
CA GLU A 152 21.44 6.59 -18.28
C GLU A 152 21.72 5.09 -18.38
N PHE A 153 21.80 4.38 -17.25
CA PHE A 153 22.10 2.95 -17.21
C PHE A 153 21.07 2.11 -17.95
N VAL A 154 19.77 2.37 -17.77
CA VAL A 154 18.70 1.61 -18.43
C VAL A 154 18.56 1.96 -19.92
N ASN A 155 18.95 3.16 -20.33
CA ASN A 155 18.93 3.56 -21.74
C ASN A 155 20.12 3.01 -22.54
N ARG A 156 21.09 2.39 -21.88
CA ARG A 156 22.24 1.77 -22.55
C ARG A 156 21.81 0.51 -23.29
N LYS A 157 22.25 0.40 -24.53
CA LYS A 157 21.98 -0.77 -25.39
C LYS A 157 22.80 -2.00 -25.02
N ASP A 158 23.92 -1.81 -24.32
CA ASP A 158 24.80 -2.89 -23.87
C ASP A 158 24.41 -3.43 -22.49
N GLN A 159 23.33 -2.92 -21.91
CA GLN A 159 22.79 -3.34 -20.63
C GLN A 159 21.69 -4.38 -20.85
N ASP A 160 21.87 -5.55 -20.23
CA ASP A 160 20.94 -6.67 -20.32
C ASP A 160 20.27 -7.02 -18.98
N GLU A 161 20.54 -6.25 -17.92
CA GLU A 161 20.16 -6.58 -16.56
C GLU A 161 18.79 -6.00 -16.16
N TRP A 162 18.28 -4.94 -16.81
CA TRP A 162 17.01 -4.30 -16.46
C TRP A 162 16.08 -4.30 -17.67
N ASN A 163 14.89 -4.88 -17.49
CA ASN A 163 13.83 -4.86 -18.47
C ASN A 163 12.75 -3.87 -18.04
N GLY A 164 12.39 -2.94 -18.91
CA GLY A 164 11.28 -2.04 -18.67
C GLY A 164 10.85 -1.31 -19.93
N PRO A 165 9.78 -0.51 -19.85
CA PRO A 165 9.37 0.32 -20.98
C PRO A 165 10.47 1.36 -21.28
N PRO A 166 10.65 1.71 -22.58
CA PRO A 166 11.70 2.65 -22.98
C PRO A 166 11.48 4.02 -22.32
N LEU A 167 12.55 4.65 -21.82
CA LEU A 167 12.48 6.05 -21.42
C LEU A 167 12.50 6.91 -22.68
N GLY A 168 11.35 7.49 -23.06
CA GLY A 168 11.25 8.33 -24.24
C GLY A 168 12.03 9.64 -24.12
N ASP A 169 12.50 10.16 -25.25
CA ASP A 169 13.24 11.44 -25.37
C ASP A 169 12.37 12.68 -25.05
N ALA A 170 11.03 12.54 -25.11
CA ALA A 170 10.07 13.63 -24.98
C ALA A 170 9.62 13.97 -23.54
N GLU A 171 9.96 13.15 -22.55
CA GLU A 171 9.82 13.51 -21.13
C GLU A 171 11.06 14.33 -20.74
N SER A 172 10.94 15.64 -20.98
CA SER A 172 11.97 16.62 -20.65
C SER A 172 12.52 16.39 -19.23
N VAL A 173 13.80 16.71 -19.05
CA VAL A 173 14.53 16.80 -17.77
C VAL A 173 13.74 17.51 -16.64
N THR A 174 12.64 18.21 -16.96
CA THR A 174 11.75 18.88 -16.00
C THR A 174 10.74 17.99 -15.26
N ASP A 175 10.49 16.74 -15.71
CA ASP A 175 9.57 15.78 -15.07
C ASP A 175 10.29 14.57 -14.41
N ALA A 176 11.63 14.60 -14.32
CA ALA A 176 12.38 13.67 -13.47
C ALA A 176 12.16 14.05 -12.00
N PHE A 177 11.00 13.72 -11.46
CA PHE A 177 10.68 13.92 -10.07
C PHE A 177 11.55 13.01 -9.19
N ALA A 178 11.68 13.40 -7.92
CA ALA A 178 12.46 12.68 -6.94
C ALA A 178 12.17 11.18 -6.94
N PRO A 179 13.19 10.32 -6.72
CA PRO A 179 13.00 8.88 -6.68
C PRO A 179 11.98 8.51 -5.60
N ASN A 180 11.18 7.47 -5.86
CA ASN A 180 10.22 6.94 -4.89
C ASN A 180 10.95 6.08 -3.86
N LEU A 181 11.58 6.71 -2.87
CA LEU A 181 12.30 6.03 -1.79
C LEU A 181 11.39 5.05 -1.02
N SER A 182 10.11 5.37 -0.80
CA SER A 182 9.18 4.49 -0.07
C SER A 182 8.96 3.16 -0.78
N LEU A 183 8.81 3.19 -2.12
CA LEU A 183 8.53 2.02 -2.94
C LEU A 183 9.78 1.18 -3.22
N ASN A 184 10.95 1.82 -3.32
CA ASN A 184 12.21 1.18 -3.73
C ASN A 184 13.11 0.79 -2.54
N VAL A 185 13.08 1.57 -1.44
CA VAL A 185 13.98 1.40 -0.29
C VAL A 185 13.21 1.21 1.02
N GLY A 186 12.16 2.00 1.23
CA GLY A 186 11.42 2.07 2.48
C GLY A 186 10.65 0.80 2.84
N ILE A 187 10.10 0.09 1.86
CA ILE A 187 9.26 -1.09 2.06
C ILE A 187 9.93 -2.32 1.45
N LYS A 188 10.29 -3.30 2.29
CA LYS A 188 10.81 -4.58 1.80
C LYS A 188 9.66 -5.38 1.17
N ARG A 189 9.73 -5.58 -0.14
CA ARG A 189 8.68 -6.24 -0.92
C ARG A 189 8.62 -7.74 -0.60
N LYS A 190 7.44 -8.22 -0.23
CA LYS A 190 7.16 -9.66 -0.10
C LYS A 190 6.93 -10.30 -1.47
N PRO A 191 7.20 -11.61 -1.63
CA PRO A 191 7.00 -12.27 -2.91
C PRO A 191 5.52 -12.21 -3.33
N PRO A 192 5.22 -12.18 -4.64
CA PRO A 192 3.85 -12.08 -5.16
C PRO A 192 2.90 -13.15 -4.62
N ALA A 193 3.43 -14.34 -4.30
CA ALA A 193 2.66 -15.43 -3.70
C ALA A 193 2.00 -15.05 -2.37
N VAL A 194 2.64 -14.19 -1.56
CA VAL A 194 2.08 -13.75 -0.27
C VAL A 194 0.88 -12.82 -0.49
N PHE A 195 0.95 -11.92 -1.47
CA PHE A 195 -0.19 -11.07 -1.84
C PHE A 195 -1.37 -11.90 -2.32
N TRP A 196 -1.14 -12.89 -3.18
CA TRP A 196 -2.17 -13.82 -3.62
C TRP A 196 -2.77 -14.63 -2.46
N ALA A 197 -1.94 -15.12 -1.54
CA ALA A 197 -2.42 -15.84 -0.36
C ALA A 197 -3.34 -14.95 0.50
N VAL A 198 -2.95 -13.70 0.77
CA VAL A 198 -3.77 -12.75 1.53
C VAL A 198 -5.07 -12.40 0.79
N ALA A 199 -5.02 -12.23 -0.53
CA ALA A 199 -6.22 -12.00 -1.34
C ALA A 199 -7.21 -13.17 -1.25
N ILE A 200 -6.72 -14.41 -1.32
CA ILE A 200 -7.55 -15.62 -1.16
C ILE A 200 -8.12 -15.69 0.24
N VAL A 201 -7.32 -15.44 1.29
CA VAL A 201 -7.80 -15.41 2.68
C VAL A 201 -8.90 -14.37 2.85
N GLY A 202 -8.72 -13.15 2.34
CA GLY A 202 -9.72 -12.09 2.39
C GLY A 202 -11.02 -12.48 1.68
N MET A 203 -10.93 -13.07 0.49
CA MET A 203 -12.08 -13.57 -0.25
C MET A 203 -12.82 -14.67 0.53
N VAL A 204 -12.09 -15.65 1.07
CA VAL A 204 -12.65 -16.76 1.85
C VAL A 204 -13.34 -16.25 3.12
N LEU A 205 -12.73 -15.32 3.83
CA LEU A 205 -13.33 -14.69 5.02
C LEU A 205 -14.62 -13.95 4.64
N GLN A 206 -14.60 -13.14 3.59
CA GLN A 206 -15.75 -12.34 3.18
C GLN A 206 -16.91 -13.21 2.69
N VAL A 207 -16.63 -14.21 1.84
CA VAL A 207 -17.63 -15.18 1.38
C VAL A 207 -18.12 -16.04 2.54
N GLY A 208 -17.24 -16.44 3.44
CA GLY A 208 -17.56 -17.24 4.63
C GLY A 208 -18.60 -16.55 5.53
N VAL A 209 -18.44 -15.24 5.79
CA VAL A 209 -19.42 -14.47 6.57
C VAL A 209 -20.77 -14.37 5.85
N LEU A 210 -20.78 -14.20 4.52
CA LEU A 210 -22.01 -14.15 3.73
C LEU A 210 -22.74 -15.50 3.71
N VAL A 211 -22.01 -16.60 3.55
CA VAL A 211 -22.57 -17.96 3.63
C VAL A 211 -23.11 -18.22 5.03
N PHE A 212 -22.37 -17.83 6.07
CA PHE A 212 -22.81 -17.95 7.45
C PHE A 212 -24.10 -17.17 7.70
N ALA A 213 -24.21 -15.94 7.20
CA ALA A 213 -25.44 -15.14 7.27
C ALA A 213 -26.64 -15.87 6.63
N GLY A 214 -26.43 -16.47 5.45
CA GLY A 214 -27.46 -17.25 4.76
C GLY A 214 -27.86 -18.52 5.51
N VAL A 215 -26.89 -19.28 6.04
CA VAL A 215 -27.14 -20.51 6.80
C VAL A 215 -27.89 -20.22 8.11
N VAL A 216 -27.45 -19.21 8.86
CA VAL A 216 -28.09 -18.79 10.12
C VAL A 216 -29.53 -18.36 9.89
N THR A 217 -29.80 -17.63 8.80
CA THR A 217 -31.13 -17.09 8.51
C THR A 217 -32.07 -18.17 7.94
N TYR A 218 -31.64 -18.92 6.92
CA TYR A 218 -32.54 -19.80 6.16
C TYR A 218 -32.57 -21.24 6.66
N TYR A 219 -31.43 -21.77 7.12
CA TYR A 219 -31.31 -23.17 7.52
C TYR A 219 -31.51 -23.33 9.03
N LEU A 220 -30.72 -22.62 9.84
CA LEU A 220 -30.76 -22.74 11.31
C LEU A 220 -31.92 -21.93 11.94
N LYS A 221 -32.44 -20.92 11.22
CA LYS A 221 -33.55 -20.06 11.64
C LYS A 221 -33.36 -19.50 13.06
N TRP A 222 -32.15 -19.06 13.37
CA TRP A 222 -31.87 -18.47 14.68
C TRP A 222 -32.71 -17.21 14.89
N GLU A 223 -33.36 -17.14 16.05
CA GLU A 223 -34.22 -16.02 16.42
C GLU A 223 -33.41 -14.90 17.04
N LYS A 224 -33.81 -13.66 16.77
CA LYS A 224 -33.25 -12.46 17.39
C LYS A 224 -34.32 -11.83 18.26
N GLY A 225 -34.06 -11.65 19.56
CA GLY A 225 -35.05 -11.11 20.51
C GLY A 225 -36.37 -11.89 20.54
N GLY A 226 -36.35 -13.21 20.30
CA GLY A 226 -37.55 -14.07 20.29
C GLY A 226 -38.45 -13.94 19.06
N SER A 227 -37.99 -13.26 17.99
CA SER A 227 -38.68 -13.19 16.70
C SER A 227 -37.79 -13.69 15.56
N ARG A 228 -38.42 -14.25 14.52
CA ARG A 228 -37.69 -14.66 13.31
C ARG A 228 -37.10 -13.43 12.63
N PRO A 229 -35.87 -13.52 12.09
CA PRO A 229 -35.26 -12.45 11.31
C PRO A 229 -36.17 -12.00 10.18
N GLU A 230 -36.26 -10.69 9.95
CA GLU A 230 -37.08 -10.14 8.88
C GLU A 230 -36.55 -10.61 7.51
N SER A 231 -37.46 -11.02 6.61
CA SER A 231 -37.09 -11.68 5.35
C SER A 231 -36.18 -10.86 4.44
N TYR A 232 -36.14 -9.54 4.63
CA TYR A 232 -35.29 -8.63 3.86
C TYR A 232 -33.86 -8.48 4.43
N ALA A 233 -33.60 -8.89 5.69
CA ALA A 233 -32.34 -8.59 6.37
C ALA A 233 -31.14 -9.34 5.76
N CYS A 234 -31.30 -10.63 5.44
CA CYS A 234 -30.27 -11.43 4.78
C CYS A 234 -29.94 -10.97 3.35
N PRO A 235 -30.91 -10.80 2.43
CA PRO A 235 -30.58 -10.32 1.09
C PRO A 235 -29.99 -8.90 1.11
N LEU A 236 -30.44 -8.03 2.02
CA LEU A 236 -29.88 -6.69 2.18
C LEU A 236 -28.43 -6.72 2.69
N THR A 237 -28.09 -7.64 3.60
CA THR A 237 -26.70 -7.84 4.08
C THR A 237 -25.79 -8.30 2.95
N ILE A 238 -26.23 -9.28 2.15
CA ILE A 238 -25.44 -9.81 1.03
C ILE A 238 -25.25 -8.72 -0.04
N ALA A 239 -26.34 -8.12 -0.49
CA ALA A 239 -26.30 -7.06 -1.50
C ALA A 239 -25.48 -5.85 -1.04
N GLY A 240 -25.70 -5.39 0.19
CA GLY A 240 -24.96 -4.27 0.78
C GLY A 240 -23.46 -4.56 0.88
N THR A 241 -23.08 -5.77 1.29
CA THR A 241 -21.68 -6.18 1.38
C THR A 241 -21.01 -6.21 0.02
N LEU A 242 -21.65 -6.77 -1.01
CA LEU A 242 -21.10 -6.82 -2.37
C LEU A 242 -20.96 -5.41 -2.96
N LEU A 243 -21.99 -4.58 -2.80
CA LEU A 243 -22.00 -3.20 -3.26
C LEU A 243 -20.89 -2.38 -2.56
N MET A 244 -20.73 -2.56 -1.25
CA MET A 244 -19.69 -1.91 -0.47
C MET A 244 -18.28 -2.37 -0.89
N CYS A 245 -18.03 -3.67 -1.03
CA CYS A 245 -16.73 -4.18 -1.47
C CYS A 245 -16.39 -3.66 -2.88
N GLY A 246 -17.35 -3.70 -3.80
CA GLY A 246 -17.18 -3.13 -5.14
C GLY A 246 -16.92 -1.62 -5.12
N GLY A 247 -17.66 -0.88 -4.29
CA GLY A 247 -17.47 0.56 -4.10
C GLY A 247 -16.08 0.91 -3.56
N ILE A 248 -15.60 0.21 -2.53
CA ILE A 248 -14.27 0.40 -1.96
C ILE A 248 -13.17 0.05 -2.97
N PHE A 249 -13.36 -1.02 -3.76
CA PHE A 249 -12.45 -1.35 -4.85
C PHE A 249 -12.36 -0.22 -5.87
N LEU A 250 -13.50 0.36 -6.27
CA LEU A 250 -13.54 1.50 -7.18
C LEU A 250 -12.88 2.75 -6.58
N CYS A 251 -13.08 3.02 -5.29
CA CYS A 251 -12.40 4.12 -4.60
C CYS A 251 -10.88 3.95 -4.62
N ALA A 252 -10.37 2.77 -4.28
CA ALA A 252 -8.94 2.48 -4.30
C ALA A 252 -8.38 2.53 -5.72
N PHE A 253 -9.10 1.97 -6.69
CA PHE A 253 -8.75 2.01 -8.11
C PHE A 253 -8.68 3.45 -8.64
N LEU A 254 -9.63 4.32 -8.27
CA LEU A 254 -9.61 5.74 -8.67
C LEU A 254 -8.39 6.47 -8.11
N VAL A 255 -8.06 6.25 -6.83
CA VAL A 255 -6.85 6.81 -6.22
C VAL A 255 -5.60 6.29 -6.94
N GLY A 256 -5.54 4.99 -7.24
CA GLY A 256 -4.47 4.38 -8.02
C GLY A 256 -4.33 4.94 -9.43
N GLN A 257 -5.44 5.18 -10.15
CA GLN A 257 -5.38 5.75 -11.50
C GLN A 257 -4.96 7.23 -11.53
N SER A 258 -4.96 7.90 -10.38
CA SER A 258 -4.41 9.26 -10.27
C SER A 258 -2.87 9.28 -10.33
N THR A 259 -2.23 8.12 -10.24
CA THR A 259 -0.79 7.93 -10.40
C THR A 259 -0.50 7.09 -11.63
N ASN A 260 0.68 7.32 -12.23
CA ASN A 260 1.21 6.49 -13.30
C ASN A 260 2.48 5.84 -12.76
N GLU A 261 2.52 4.51 -12.80
CA GLU A 261 3.66 3.73 -12.39
C GLU A 261 4.43 3.17 -13.59
N ARG A 262 5.75 3.20 -13.48
CA ARG A 262 6.67 2.52 -14.40
C ARG A 262 7.52 1.56 -13.58
N ILE A 263 7.55 0.30 -14.02
CA ILE A 263 8.24 -0.77 -13.31
C ILE A 263 9.34 -1.31 -14.23
N PHE A 264 10.56 -1.33 -13.70
CA PHE A 264 11.71 -1.98 -14.29
C PHE A 264 11.98 -3.26 -13.50
N TYR A 265 12.12 -4.38 -14.19
CA TYR A 265 12.41 -5.68 -13.60
C TYR A 265 13.86 -6.04 -13.84
N ARG A 266 14.56 -6.43 -12.78
CA ARG A 266 15.92 -6.93 -12.89
C ARG A 266 15.88 -8.37 -13.40
N LYS A 267 16.59 -8.67 -14.49
CA LYS A 267 16.78 -10.04 -14.97
C LYS A 267 17.54 -10.81 -13.92
N ARG A 268 16.91 -11.86 -13.41
CA ARG A 268 17.57 -12.83 -12.53
C ARG A 268 18.46 -13.73 -13.38
N ASN A 269 19.58 -13.19 -13.85
CA ASN A 269 20.60 -14.02 -14.50
C ASN A 269 21.11 -15.03 -13.45
N GLY A 270 21.23 -16.28 -13.87
CA GLY A 270 21.22 -17.45 -12.99
C GLY A 270 22.19 -17.39 -11.81
N ILE A 271 21.68 -17.74 -10.64
CA ILE A 271 22.46 -18.27 -9.50
C ILE A 271 23.09 -19.64 -9.87
N GLY A 272 22.86 -20.15 -11.09
CA GLY A 272 23.44 -21.38 -11.60
C GLY A 272 24.48 -21.09 -12.69
N GLU A 273 25.68 -21.64 -12.47
CA GLU A 273 26.85 -21.69 -13.36
C GLU A 273 27.78 -20.47 -13.33
N GLN A 274 28.68 -20.45 -12.33
CA GLN A 274 30.02 -19.91 -12.53
C GLN A 274 31.08 -20.99 -12.23
N PRO A 275 32.08 -21.18 -13.12
CA PRO A 275 33.31 -21.88 -12.78
C PRO A 275 34.12 -21.08 -11.75
N ALA A 276 34.75 -21.80 -10.81
CA ALA A 276 35.32 -21.31 -9.54
C ALA A 276 36.49 -20.29 -9.62
N ALA A 277 36.72 -19.63 -10.76
CA ALA A 277 37.88 -18.76 -10.99
C ALA A 277 37.60 -17.24 -10.89
N ALA A 278 36.35 -16.79 -10.72
CA ALA A 278 35.96 -15.38 -10.71
C ALA A 278 35.31 -14.91 -9.39
N ALA A 279 35.67 -15.52 -8.27
CA ALA A 279 34.97 -15.41 -6.97
C ALA A 279 35.07 -14.05 -6.24
N ASN A 280 35.57 -12.97 -6.86
CA ASN A 280 35.89 -11.72 -6.13
C ASN A 280 35.42 -10.41 -6.78
N ARG A 281 34.57 -10.43 -7.82
CA ARG A 281 33.92 -9.19 -8.32
C ARG A 281 32.41 -9.40 -8.40
N PRO A 282 31.58 -8.59 -7.72
CA PRO A 282 30.14 -8.60 -7.99
C PRO A 282 29.94 -8.33 -9.48
N THR A 283 29.21 -9.20 -10.17
CA THR A 283 28.99 -9.10 -11.62
C THR A 283 27.73 -8.29 -11.94
N TYR A 284 27.09 -7.73 -10.91
CA TYR A 284 25.79 -7.08 -10.98
C TYR A 284 25.91 -5.61 -10.61
N SER A 285 25.16 -4.74 -11.29
CA SER A 285 25.20 -3.31 -10.98
C SER A 285 24.50 -3.01 -9.66
N SER A 286 25.00 -2.07 -8.85
CA SER A 286 24.35 -1.70 -7.59
C SER A 286 23.85 -0.26 -7.65
N ILE A 287 22.64 -0.03 -7.17
CA ILE A 287 22.02 1.29 -7.05
C ILE A 287 22.31 1.84 -5.66
N TYR A 288 22.76 3.08 -5.60
CA TYR A 288 23.01 3.84 -4.38
C TYR A 288 22.10 5.08 -4.38
N TRP A 289 21.38 5.27 -3.28
CA TRP A 289 20.62 6.48 -3.00
C TRP A 289 21.37 7.30 -1.97
N VAL A 290 21.71 8.55 -2.30
CA VAL A 290 22.41 9.47 -1.41
C VAL A 290 21.59 10.73 -1.22
N GLN A 291 21.35 11.07 0.04
CA GLN A 291 20.70 12.29 0.48
C GLN A 291 21.70 13.07 1.35
N PRO A 292 21.96 14.34 1.04
CA PRO A 292 22.84 15.17 1.84
C PRO A 292 22.19 15.51 3.18
N GLY A 293 22.99 15.52 4.23
CA GLY A 293 22.59 15.94 5.57
C GLY A 293 22.36 17.44 5.65
N GLY A 294 21.53 17.86 6.60
CA GLY A 294 21.22 19.28 6.83
C GLY A 294 20.34 19.92 5.75
N GLN A 295 19.73 19.10 4.88
CA GLN A 295 18.79 19.59 3.89
C GLN A 295 17.51 20.09 4.58
N VAL A 296 17.10 21.31 4.26
CA VAL A 296 15.92 21.97 4.86
C VAL A 296 14.77 21.99 3.85
N LEU A 297 13.65 21.33 4.17
CA LEU A 297 12.40 21.40 3.40
C LEU A 297 11.24 21.77 4.34
N GLY A 298 10.60 22.91 4.04
CA GLY A 298 9.59 23.49 4.93
C GLY A 298 10.20 23.81 6.30
N ASP A 299 9.61 23.26 7.35
CA ASP A 299 10.03 23.48 8.74
C ASP A 299 10.88 22.33 9.30
N GLN A 300 11.32 21.39 8.46
CA GLN A 300 12.10 20.21 8.86
C GLN A 300 13.51 20.20 8.27
N ILE A 301 14.44 19.66 9.04
CA ILE A 301 15.83 19.39 8.65
C ILE A 301 15.99 17.87 8.55
N PHE A 302 16.62 17.40 7.48
CA PHE A 302 16.77 15.99 7.18
C PHE A 302 18.22 15.53 7.40
N ASP A 303 18.35 14.33 7.96
CA ASP A 303 19.63 13.67 8.23
C ASP A 303 20.31 13.19 6.93
N PRO A 304 21.63 12.99 6.93
CA PRO A 304 22.31 12.36 5.82
C PRO A 304 21.87 10.89 5.70
N PHE A 305 21.70 10.46 4.46
CA PHE A 305 21.24 9.10 4.18
C PHE A 305 21.97 8.52 2.98
N CYS A 306 22.51 7.31 3.15
CA CYS A 306 23.07 6.51 2.07
C CYS A 306 22.57 5.07 2.23
N CYS A 307 21.94 4.54 1.19
CA CYS A 307 21.51 3.15 1.12
C CYS A 307 21.87 2.57 -0.23
N SER A 308 22.13 1.26 -0.27
CA SER A 308 22.47 0.51 -1.48
C SER A 308 21.68 -0.78 -1.55
N ASP A 309 21.40 -1.22 -2.77
CA ASP A 309 20.89 -2.56 -3.03
C ASP A 309 21.99 -3.63 -3.16
N HIS A 310 23.27 -3.28 -2.91
CA HIS A 310 24.40 -4.20 -3.05
C HIS A 310 24.23 -5.51 -2.25
N ASP A 311 23.78 -5.40 -1.00
CA ASP A 311 23.64 -6.53 -0.07
C ASP A 311 22.31 -7.28 -0.27
N GLU A 312 21.24 -6.56 -0.62
CA GLU A 312 19.92 -7.09 -0.94
C GLU A 312 19.48 -6.58 -2.32
N PRO A 313 19.78 -7.30 -3.43
CA PRO A 313 19.61 -6.78 -4.79
C PRO A 313 18.15 -6.48 -5.10
N LEU A 314 17.90 -5.22 -5.49
CA LEU A 314 16.57 -4.75 -5.80
C LEU A 314 16.06 -5.47 -7.05
N GLN A 315 14.96 -6.20 -6.92
CA GLN A 315 14.40 -6.98 -8.04
C GLN A 315 13.53 -6.14 -8.98
N GLN A 316 12.94 -5.07 -8.45
CA GLN A 316 12.01 -4.20 -9.16
C GLN A 316 12.28 -2.76 -8.77
N TYR A 317 12.51 -1.91 -9.76
CA TYR A 317 12.63 -0.47 -9.57
C TYR A 317 11.36 0.21 -10.09
N ILE A 318 10.71 0.99 -9.23
CA ILE A 318 9.41 1.59 -9.48
C ILE A 318 9.52 3.10 -9.41
N THR A 319 9.09 3.76 -10.48
CA THR A 319 8.87 5.21 -10.47
C THR A 319 7.38 5.47 -10.57
N SER A 320 6.83 6.26 -9.65
CA SER A 320 5.42 6.66 -9.65
C SER A 320 5.34 8.17 -9.67
N TRP A 321 4.62 8.72 -10.64
CA TRP A 321 4.38 10.15 -10.77
C TRP A 321 2.89 10.45 -10.93
N LYS A 322 2.51 11.68 -10.59
CA LYS A 322 1.11 12.09 -10.64
C LYS A 322 0.61 12.17 -12.07
N ASN A 323 -0.50 11.49 -12.34
CA ASN A 323 -1.23 11.64 -13.58
C ASN A 323 -2.04 12.95 -13.54
N ARG A 324 -1.83 13.82 -14.54
CA ARG A 324 -2.59 15.08 -14.66
C ARG A 324 -3.97 14.88 -15.30
N SER A 325 -4.27 13.71 -15.85
CA SER A 325 -5.60 13.43 -16.39
C SER A 325 -6.61 13.34 -15.25
N LYS A 326 -7.66 14.17 -15.31
CA LYS A 326 -8.73 14.12 -14.32
C LYS A 326 -9.55 12.85 -14.52
N ALA A 327 -9.77 12.10 -13.44
CA ALA A 327 -10.77 11.05 -13.44
C ALA A 327 -12.13 11.65 -13.84
N SER A 328 -12.93 10.90 -14.58
CA SER A 328 -14.26 11.33 -14.95
C SER A 328 -15.13 11.50 -13.69
N GLU A 329 -15.61 12.72 -13.47
CA GLU A 329 -16.51 13.08 -12.36
C GLU A 329 -17.67 12.09 -12.12
N PRO A 330 -18.39 11.56 -13.14
CA PRO A 330 -19.45 10.59 -12.89
C PRO A 330 -18.96 9.28 -12.25
N VAL A 331 -17.72 8.86 -12.51
CA VAL A 331 -17.16 7.63 -11.93
C VAL A 331 -16.84 7.82 -10.46
N VAL A 332 -16.39 9.02 -10.05
CA VAL A 332 -16.17 9.35 -8.64
C VAL A 332 -17.50 9.34 -7.89
N TRP A 333 -18.53 9.98 -8.43
CA TRP A 333 -19.88 9.94 -7.85
C TRP A 333 -20.44 8.52 -7.76
N ALA A 334 -20.25 7.71 -8.80
CA ALA A 334 -20.68 6.31 -8.80
C ALA A 334 -19.95 5.50 -7.72
N ALA A 335 -18.62 5.66 -7.57
CA ALA A 335 -17.85 4.96 -6.55
C ALA A 335 -18.28 5.36 -5.12
N VAL A 336 -18.42 6.67 -4.87
CA VAL A 336 -18.88 7.20 -3.57
C VAL A 336 -20.31 6.73 -3.27
N GLY A 337 -21.23 6.90 -4.21
CA GLY A 337 -22.65 6.52 -4.05
C GLY A 337 -22.82 5.03 -3.83
N THR A 338 -22.13 4.20 -4.61
CA THR A 338 -22.13 2.73 -4.49
C THR A 338 -21.62 2.30 -3.11
N THR A 339 -20.53 2.90 -2.64
CA THR A 339 -19.94 2.59 -1.33
C THR A 339 -20.88 2.96 -0.17
N VAL A 340 -21.42 4.18 -0.19
CA VAL A 340 -22.31 4.68 0.87
C VAL A 340 -23.62 3.90 0.89
N ALA A 341 -24.22 3.65 -0.27
CA ALA A 341 -25.43 2.83 -0.38
C ALA A 341 -25.19 1.41 0.13
N GLY A 342 -24.05 0.80 -0.24
CA GLY A 342 -23.66 -0.53 0.21
C GLY A 342 -23.49 -0.60 1.73
N PHE A 343 -22.82 0.39 2.32
CA PHE A 343 -22.64 0.51 3.76
C PHE A 343 -23.98 0.61 4.50
N VAL A 344 -24.90 1.47 4.04
CA VAL A 344 -26.22 1.63 4.66
C VAL A 344 -27.04 0.34 4.56
N MET A 345 -27.06 -0.30 3.38
CA MET A 345 -27.75 -1.59 3.20
C MET A 345 -27.17 -2.67 4.12
N GLN A 346 -25.84 -2.80 4.16
CA GLN A 346 -25.19 -3.79 5.01
C GLN A 346 -25.47 -3.52 6.50
N PHE A 347 -25.42 -2.26 6.94
CA PHE A 347 -25.67 -1.88 8.33
C PHE A 347 -27.11 -2.22 8.76
N VAL A 348 -28.10 -1.87 7.94
CA VAL A 348 -29.51 -2.20 8.20
C VAL A 348 -29.72 -3.72 8.19
N GLY A 349 -29.10 -4.42 7.22
CA GLY A 349 -29.18 -5.87 7.12
C GLY A 349 -28.59 -6.59 8.34
N LEU A 350 -27.38 -6.23 8.76
CA LEU A 350 -26.72 -6.80 9.94
C LEU A 350 -27.51 -6.52 11.22
N ARG A 351 -28.18 -5.36 11.30
CA ARG A 351 -29.07 -5.04 12.42
C ARG A 351 -30.31 -5.94 12.45
N GLY A 352 -30.77 -6.44 11.30
CA GLY A 352 -31.91 -7.37 11.21
C GLY A 352 -31.58 -8.86 11.39
N ILE A 353 -30.29 -9.25 11.32
CA ILE A 353 -29.85 -10.65 11.49
C ILE A 353 -29.34 -10.90 12.92
N HIS A 354 -29.31 -12.18 13.32
CA HIS A 354 -28.68 -12.64 14.57
C HIS A 354 -27.28 -12.04 14.75
N SER A 355 -27.00 -11.52 15.95
CA SER A 355 -25.76 -10.81 16.32
C SER A 355 -24.47 -11.59 16.10
N ALA A 356 -24.52 -12.92 16.14
CA ALA A 356 -23.36 -13.77 15.79
C ALA A 356 -22.79 -13.46 14.39
N VAL A 357 -23.63 -13.05 13.42
CA VAL A 357 -23.16 -12.68 12.07
C VAL A 357 -22.39 -11.36 12.10
N SER A 358 -22.84 -10.39 12.89
CA SER A 358 -22.15 -9.11 13.09
C SER A 358 -20.80 -9.30 13.78
N VAL A 359 -20.74 -10.18 14.79
CA VAL A 359 -19.48 -10.57 15.46
C VAL A 359 -18.53 -11.26 14.47
N ALA A 360 -19.02 -12.18 13.64
CA ALA A 360 -18.22 -12.84 12.62
C ALA A 360 -17.68 -11.85 11.57
N GLN A 361 -18.52 -10.90 11.12
CA GLN A 361 -18.10 -9.81 10.21
C GLN A 361 -17.00 -8.96 10.83
N LEU A 362 -17.14 -8.60 12.11
CA LEU A 362 -16.12 -7.83 12.83
C LEU A 362 -14.80 -8.61 12.96
N GLY A 363 -14.87 -9.90 13.29
CA GLY A 363 -13.71 -10.79 13.33
C GLY A 363 -12.99 -10.88 11.98
N ALA A 364 -13.75 -11.00 10.89
CA ALA A 364 -13.21 -11.00 9.53
C ALA A 364 -12.50 -9.67 9.19
N ILE A 365 -13.09 -8.53 9.58
CA ILE A 365 -12.47 -7.20 9.41
C ILE A 365 -11.14 -7.12 10.18
N MET A 366 -11.11 -7.52 11.45
CA MET A 366 -9.89 -7.49 12.26
C MET A 366 -8.79 -8.39 11.68
N ALA A 367 -9.13 -9.63 11.31
CA ALA A 367 -8.19 -10.58 10.74
C ALA A 367 -7.61 -10.04 9.41
N MET A 368 -8.46 -9.50 8.55
CA MET A 368 -8.02 -8.93 7.28
C MET A 368 -7.21 -7.65 7.46
N SER A 369 -7.53 -6.82 8.45
CA SER A 369 -6.72 -5.64 8.79
C SER A 369 -5.34 -6.01 9.32
N ALA A 370 -5.23 -7.05 10.15
CA ALA A 370 -3.94 -7.57 10.57
C ALA A 370 -3.14 -8.13 9.39
N ALA A 371 -3.78 -8.86 8.47
CA ALA A 371 -3.14 -9.37 7.26
C ALA A 371 -2.62 -8.24 6.35
N ARG A 372 -3.42 -7.18 6.16
CA ARG A 372 -3.03 -5.96 5.42
C ARG A 372 -1.83 -5.27 6.07
N ALA A 373 -1.83 -5.11 7.39
CA ALA A 373 -0.68 -4.55 8.12
C ALA A 373 0.58 -5.43 7.97
N ALA A 374 0.44 -6.76 8.06
CA ALA A 374 1.55 -7.70 7.95
C ALA A 374 2.21 -7.73 6.55
N LEU A 375 1.50 -7.32 5.49
CA LEU A 375 2.08 -7.14 4.16
C LEU A 375 3.07 -5.98 4.09
N ARG A 376 2.90 -4.95 4.93
CA ARG A 376 3.64 -3.68 4.89
C ARG A 376 4.48 -3.39 6.15
N MET A 377 4.55 -4.34 7.08
CA MET A 377 5.27 -4.19 8.35
C MET A 377 6.80 -4.18 8.19
N GLN A 378 7.34 -4.82 7.17
CA GLN A 378 8.79 -4.87 6.94
C GLN A 378 9.24 -3.59 6.25
N ARG A 379 9.76 -2.65 7.05
CA ARG A 379 10.31 -1.38 6.60
C ARG A 379 11.84 -1.35 6.72
N LEU A 380 12.43 -0.34 6.12
CA LEU A 380 13.85 0.00 6.24
C LEU A 380 14.27 -0.02 7.71
N LYS A 381 15.38 -0.71 8.02
CA LYS A 381 15.94 -0.70 9.37
C LYS A 381 16.90 0.48 9.52
N PRO A 382 17.07 1.03 10.74
CA PRO A 382 18.08 2.06 10.98
C PRO A 382 19.49 1.66 10.53
N ASP A 383 19.83 0.37 10.67
CA ASP A 383 21.13 -0.19 10.26
C ASP A 383 21.33 -0.28 8.74
N ASP A 384 20.25 -0.18 7.94
CA ASP A 384 20.32 -0.19 6.48
C ASP A 384 20.80 1.19 5.93
N ASN A 385 20.85 2.23 6.77
CA ASN A 385 21.48 3.51 6.44
C ASN A 385 22.95 3.47 6.83
N PHE A 386 23.84 3.48 5.83
CA PHE A 386 25.28 3.42 6.09
C PHE A 386 25.85 4.65 6.81
N LEU A 387 25.12 5.77 6.78
CA LEU A 387 25.52 7.02 7.43
C LEU A 387 24.94 7.18 8.85
N ALA A 388 24.15 6.21 9.33
CA ALA A 388 23.49 6.31 10.64
C ALA A 388 24.45 6.41 11.83
N GLN A 389 25.67 5.88 11.70
CA GLN A 389 26.65 5.84 12.80
C GLN A 389 27.40 7.17 12.99
N CYS A 390 27.54 7.98 11.93
CA CYS A 390 28.30 9.23 11.94
C CYS A 390 27.53 10.35 11.20
N PRO A 391 26.30 10.71 11.61
CA PRO A 391 25.49 11.66 10.88
C PRO A 391 26.15 13.05 10.81
N ASP A 392 26.67 13.55 11.93
CA ASP A 392 27.23 14.92 12.00
C ASP A 392 28.61 15.05 11.31
N GLU A 393 29.39 13.97 11.26
CA GLU A 393 30.74 13.99 10.67
C GLU A 393 30.73 13.89 9.14
N VAL A 394 29.66 13.30 8.58
CA VAL A 394 29.55 13.05 7.14
C VAL A 394 28.76 14.16 6.41
N VAL A 395 28.17 15.12 7.14
CA VAL A 395 27.46 16.24 6.53
C VAL A 395 28.38 17.03 5.60
N GLY A 396 28.01 17.09 4.31
CA GLY A 396 28.79 17.76 3.27
C GLY A 396 29.91 16.93 2.64
N HIS A 397 30.15 15.71 3.15
CA HIS A 397 31.14 14.76 2.65
C HIS A 397 30.52 13.41 2.25
N GLU A 398 29.19 13.37 2.03
CA GLU A 398 28.46 12.14 1.72
C GLU A 398 28.94 11.50 0.40
N LEU A 399 29.26 12.34 -0.58
CA LEU A 399 29.78 11.88 -1.87
C LEU A 399 31.23 11.41 -1.79
N ASP A 400 32.07 12.09 -0.99
CA ASP A 400 33.45 11.67 -0.74
C ASP A 400 33.46 10.31 -0.04
N TRP A 401 32.57 10.12 0.94
CA TRP A 401 32.37 8.86 1.63
C TRP A 401 31.91 7.75 0.68
N LEU A 402 30.97 8.04 -0.24
CA LEU A 402 30.51 7.07 -1.23
C LEU A 402 31.65 6.68 -2.17
N ALA A 403 32.40 7.66 -2.67
CA ALA A 403 33.51 7.45 -3.62
C ALA A 403 34.63 6.56 -3.07
N LEU A 404 34.78 6.45 -1.73
CA LEU A 404 35.73 5.55 -1.08
C LEU A 404 35.24 4.10 -0.96
N ARG A 405 33.95 3.85 -1.21
CA ARG A 405 33.28 2.56 -0.97
C ARG A 405 32.73 1.88 -2.23
N ILE A 406 32.61 2.60 -3.34
CA ILE A 406 32.34 2.07 -4.69
C ILE A 406 33.67 1.83 -5.41
#